data_AF-A0A357K3M2-F1
#
_entry.id   AF-A0A357K3M2-F1
#
_cell.length_a   1.000
_cell.length_b   1.000
_cell.length_c   1.000
_cell.angle_alpha   90.00
_cell.angle_beta   90.00
_cell.angle_gamma   90.00
#
_symmetry.space_group_name_H-M   'P 1'
#
loop_
_entity.id
_entity.type
_entity.pdbx_description
1 polymer ?
#
loop_
_entity_poly.entity_id
_entity_poly.type
_entity_poly.pdbx_seq_one_letter_code
_entity_poly.pdbx_strand_id
1 'polypeptide(L)'
;VVANPGIHIRTAAAFADVTPAPRSTDWNALSTLPVTAWREVIQNDFEVGARQRHPQIGQLIDAMSKAGAAYAQMTGSGSTVFGLFEHEGVAREAARLAHAQFCGPIFRDF
;
A
#
# COMPACT_ATOMS: atom_id res chain seq x y z
N VAL A 1 -4.87 -6.30 7.08
CA VAL A 1 -4.68 -7.20 5.91
C VAL A 1 -3.36 -6.87 5.26
N VAL A 2 -2.64 -7.88 4.77
CA VAL A 2 -1.42 -7.72 3.96
C VAL A 2 -1.59 -8.56 2.70
N ALA A 3 -1.39 -7.97 1.53
CA ALA A 3 -1.57 -8.61 0.24
C ALA A 3 -0.37 -8.31 -0.67
N ASN A 4 0.18 -9.34 -1.32
CA ASN A 4 1.30 -9.20 -2.22
C ASN A 4 0.87 -9.67 -3.61
N PRO A 5 0.91 -8.78 -4.63
CA PRO A 5 0.49 -9.13 -5.98
C PRO A 5 1.51 -9.99 -6.76
N GLY A 6 2.65 -10.36 -6.15
CA GLY A 6 3.71 -11.12 -6.81
C GLY A 6 4.56 -10.29 -7.78
N ILE A 7 4.42 -8.96 -7.77
CA ILE A 7 5.14 -8.05 -8.67
C ILE A 7 6.51 -7.74 -8.05
N HIS A 8 7.59 -8.10 -8.73
CA HIS A 8 8.93 -7.72 -8.31
C HIS A 8 9.26 -6.29 -8.75
N ILE A 9 9.62 -5.42 -7.79
CA ILE A 9 10.14 -4.08 -8.06
C ILE A 9 11.57 -4.03 -7.57
N ARG A 10 12.53 -3.82 -8.48
CA ARG A 10 13.93 -3.60 -8.10
C ARG A 10 14.03 -2.31 -7.30
N THR A 11 14.59 -2.38 -6.09
CA THR A 11 14.74 -1.22 -5.21
C THR A 11 15.42 -0.04 -5.92
N ALA A 12 16.51 -0.29 -6.66
CA ALA A 12 17.19 0.76 -7.43
C ALA A 12 16.26 1.48 -8.43
N ALA A 13 15.36 0.74 -9.09
CA ALA A 13 14.38 1.31 -10.01
C ALA A 13 13.26 2.07 -9.28
N ALA A 14 12.89 1.67 -8.05
CA ALA A 14 11.95 2.44 -7.23
C ALA A 14 12.55 3.78 -6.79
N PHE A 15 13.82 3.77 -6.34
CA PHE A 15 14.52 4.99 -5.95
C PHE A 15 14.78 5.95 -7.12
N ALA A 16 15.02 5.42 -8.33
CA ALA A 16 15.22 6.25 -9.52
C ALA A 16 14.00 7.12 -9.89
N ASP A 17 12.78 6.72 -9.47
CA ASP A 17 11.55 7.46 -9.74
C ASP A 17 11.20 8.48 -8.63
N VAL A 18 11.95 8.49 -7.53
CA VAL A 18 11.69 9.38 -6.39
C VAL A 18 12.51 10.64 -6.52
N THR A 19 11.83 11.79 -6.43
CA THR A 19 12.48 13.09 -6.20
C THR A 19 12.33 13.43 -4.71
N PRO A 20 13.43 13.45 -3.93
CA PRO A 20 13.35 13.78 -2.51
C PRO A 20 12.76 15.17 -2.30
N ALA A 21 11.77 15.25 -1.42
CA ALA A 21 11.14 16.51 -1.02
C ALA A 21 11.07 16.61 0.51
N PRO A 22 11.23 17.81 1.09
CA PRO A 22 10.97 18.00 2.51
C PRO A 22 9.56 17.56 2.88
N ARG A 23 9.43 16.81 3.97
CA ARG A 23 8.14 16.38 4.51
C ARG A 23 7.75 17.26 5.69
N SER A 24 6.50 17.68 5.74
CA SER A 24 5.91 18.40 6.87
C SER A 24 5.16 17.50 7.84
N THR A 25 5.24 16.17 7.65
CA THR A 25 4.56 15.19 8.51
C THR A 25 5.12 15.25 9.93
N ASP A 26 4.27 15.59 10.90
CA ASP A 26 4.60 15.48 12.32
C ASP A 26 4.31 14.05 12.81
N TRP A 27 5.37 13.26 12.95
CA TRP A 27 5.28 11.86 13.39
C TRP A 27 4.76 11.72 14.84
N ASN A 28 4.96 12.71 15.70
CA ASN A 28 4.46 12.65 17.08
C ASN A 28 2.94 12.84 17.13
N ALA A 29 2.40 13.70 16.25
CA ALA A 29 0.97 13.96 16.14
C ALA A 29 0.16 12.76 15.61
N LEU A 30 0.80 11.79 14.94
CA LEU A 30 0.08 10.60 14.43
C LEU A 30 -0.61 9.78 15.53
N SER A 31 -0.05 9.79 16.74
CA SER A 31 -0.61 9.06 17.89
C SER A 31 -1.98 9.59 18.34
N THR A 32 -2.31 10.84 18.01
CA THR A 32 -3.58 11.48 18.36
C THR A 32 -4.53 11.63 17.18
N LEU A 33 -4.04 11.42 15.96
CA LEU A 33 -4.87 11.46 14.75
C LEU A 33 -5.60 10.12 14.55
N PRO A 34 -6.91 10.16 14.21
CA PRO A 34 -7.61 8.95 13.83
C PRO A 34 -6.96 8.33 12.58
N VAL A 35 -6.92 6.99 12.52
CA VAL A 35 -6.29 6.25 11.41
C VAL A 35 -6.87 6.66 10.05
N THR A 36 -8.14 7.02 10.00
CA THR A 36 -8.82 7.51 8.79
C THR A 36 -8.24 8.81 8.23
N ALA A 37 -7.56 9.62 9.04
CA ALA A 37 -6.87 10.84 8.62
C ALA A 37 -5.43 10.58 8.17
N TRP A 38 -4.86 9.39 8.40
CA TRP A 38 -3.46 9.11 8.09
C TRP A 38 -3.14 9.26 6.60
N ARG A 39 -4.09 8.99 5.70
CA ARG A 39 -3.91 9.17 4.24
C ARG A 39 -3.58 10.61 3.83
N GLU A 40 -3.89 11.59 4.68
CA GLU A 40 -3.70 13.02 4.41
C GLU A 40 -2.30 13.48 4.85
N VAL A 41 -1.64 12.72 5.73
CA VAL A 41 -0.39 13.12 6.39
C VAL A 41 0.75 12.11 6.19
N ILE A 42 0.45 10.84 5.94
CA ILE A 42 1.41 9.78 5.63
C ILE A 42 1.33 9.47 4.14
N GLN A 43 2.49 9.50 3.48
CA GLN A 43 2.61 9.17 2.07
C GLN A 43 3.83 8.27 1.87
N ASN A 44 3.75 7.40 0.88
CA ASN A 44 4.87 6.60 0.43
C ASN A 44 5.33 7.15 -0.92
N ASP A 45 6.52 7.75 -0.96
CA ASP A 45 7.10 8.37 -2.16
C ASP A 45 7.22 7.40 -3.35
N PHE A 46 7.36 6.09 -3.07
CA PHE A 46 7.47 5.08 -4.12
C PHE A 46 6.12 4.77 -4.79
N GLU A 47 4.99 5.11 -4.17
CA GLU A 47 3.66 4.74 -4.71
C GLU A 47 3.36 5.42 -6.03
N VAL A 48 3.83 6.65 -6.27
CA VAL A 48 3.59 7.35 -7.53
C VAL A 48 4.20 6.57 -8.69
N GLY A 49 5.49 6.24 -8.60
CA GLY A 49 6.18 5.43 -9.62
C GLY A 49 5.63 4.00 -9.70
N ALA A 50 5.29 3.38 -8.57
CA ALA A 50 4.70 2.05 -8.54
C ALA A 50 3.32 2.00 -9.23
N ARG A 51 2.44 2.99 -8.98
CA ARG A 51 1.13 3.10 -9.64
C ARG A 51 1.26 3.33 -11.14
N GLN A 52 2.25 4.09 -11.59
CA GLN A 52 2.51 4.34 -13.01
C GLN A 52 3.03 3.10 -13.74
N ARG A 53 4.03 2.43 -13.19
CA ARG A 53 4.65 1.25 -13.83
C ARG A 53 3.84 -0.03 -13.65
N HIS A 54 3.14 -0.16 -12.54
CA HIS A 54 2.38 -1.34 -12.16
C HIS A 54 0.98 -0.95 -11.65
N PRO A 55 0.03 -0.58 -12.54
CA PRO A 55 -1.30 -0.12 -12.16
C PRO A 55 -2.07 -1.06 -11.23
N GLN A 56 -1.77 -2.37 -11.28
CA GLN A 56 -2.33 -3.39 -10.38
C GLN A 56 -2.08 -3.09 -8.90
N ILE A 57 -0.94 -2.48 -8.54
CA ILE A 57 -0.64 -2.07 -7.15
C ILE A 57 -1.61 -0.98 -6.72
N GLY A 58 -1.85 0.02 -7.57
CA GLY A 58 -2.83 1.07 -7.32
C GLY A 58 -4.23 0.51 -7.17
N GLN A 59 -4.64 -0.40 -8.05
CA GLN A 59 -5.92 -1.09 -7.98
C GLN A 59 -6.08 -1.89 -6.69
N LEU A 60 -5.02 -2.55 -6.21
CA LEU A 60 -5.03 -3.28 -4.94
C LEU A 60 -5.19 -2.34 -3.73
N ILE A 61 -4.50 -1.20 -3.70
CA ILE A 61 -4.68 -0.18 -2.65
C ILE A 61 -6.13 0.32 -2.66
N ASP A 62 -6.65 0.69 -3.83
CA ASP A 62 -8.01 1.22 -3.98
C ASP A 62 -9.06 0.16 -3.62
N ALA A 63 -8.80 -1.12 -3.91
CA ALA A 63 -9.65 -2.24 -3.50
C ALA A 63 -9.68 -2.43 -1.99
N MET A 64 -8.54 -2.30 -1.30
CA MET A 64 -8.49 -2.34 0.18
C MET A 64 -9.34 -1.21 0.78
N SER A 65 -9.21 0.02 0.27
CA SER A 65 -10.01 1.16 0.70
C SER A 65 -11.51 0.95 0.45
N LYS A 66 -11.89 0.47 -0.74
CA LYS A 66 -13.29 0.15 -1.07
C LYS A 66 -13.85 -0.97 -0.20
N ALA A 67 -13.01 -1.91 0.24
CA ALA A 67 -13.39 -2.99 1.13
C ALA A 67 -13.49 -2.57 2.61
N GLY A 68 -13.32 -1.29 2.94
CA GLY A 68 -13.50 -0.77 4.29
C GLY A 68 -12.20 -0.61 5.10
N ALA A 69 -11.03 -0.57 4.45
CA ALA A 69 -9.81 -0.19 5.14
C ALA A 69 -9.88 1.29 5.57
N ALA A 70 -9.67 1.55 6.86
CA ALA A 70 -9.49 2.90 7.39
C ALA A 70 -8.26 3.59 6.80
N TYR A 71 -7.23 2.80 6.47
CA TYR A 71 -6.02 3.23 5.80
C TYR A 71 -5.45 2.09 4.97
N ALA A 72 -4.95 2.37 3.77
CA ALA A 72 -4.28 1.40 2.93
C ALA A 72 -3.10 2.05 2.20
N GLN A 73 -1.99 1.32 2.09
CA GLN A 73 -0.76 1.81 1.46
C GLN A 73 0.13 0.62 1.03
N MET A 74 0.97 0.83 0.04
CA MET A 74 2.14 -0.01 -0.25
C MET A 74 3.19 0.12 0.86
N THR A 75 3.86 -0.98 1.23
CA THR A 75 4.98 -0.93 2.18
C THR A 75 6.33 -0.77 1.45
N GLY A 76 7.11 0.24 1.84
CA GLY A 76 8.43 0.54 1.25
C GLY A 76 8.37 0.72 -0.27
N SER A 77 9.36 0.18 -0.99
CA SER A 77 9.39 0.18 -2.46
C SER A 77 8.41 -0.80 -3.11
N GLY A 78 7.63 -1.55 -2.32
CA GLY A 78 6.62 -2.47 -2.81
C GLY A 78 7.12 -3.87 -3.20
N SER A 79 6.24 -4.69 -3.79
CA SER A 79 4.86 -4.37 -4.24
C SER A 79 3.76 -4.69 -3.21
N THR A 80 4.12 -5.18 -2.01
CA THR A 80 3.15 -5.54 -0.97
C THR A 80 2.33 -4.34 -0.53
N VAL A 81 1.01 -4.51 -0.43
CA VAL A 81 0.05 -3.54 0.08
C VAL A 81 -0.50 -4.02 1.41
N PHE A 82 -0.67 -3.10 2.35
CA PHE A 82 -1.37 -3.36 3.60
C PHE A 82 -2.61 -2.47 3.73
N GLY A 83 -3.59 -2.97 4.47
CA GLY A 83 -4.79 -2.23 4.86
C GLY A 83 -5.09 -2.42 6.35
N LEU A 84 -5.44 -1.34 7.03
CA LEU A 84 -5.86 -1.30 8.43
C LEU A 84 -7.39 -1.25 8.49
N PHE A 85 -7.99 -2.10 9.33
CA PHE A 85 -9.43 -2.29 9.42
C PHE A 85 -9.85 -2.27 10.89
N GLU A 86 -11.00 -1.65 11.19
CA GLU A 86 -11.55 -1.61 12.54
C GLU A 86 -12.19 -2.94 12.95
N HIS A 87 -12.70 -3.70 11.99
CA HIS A 87 -13.42 -4.94 12.23
C HIS A 87 -12.77 -6.13 11.54
N GLU A 88 -12.53 -7.20 12.30
CA GLU A 88 -11.88 -8.41 11.81
C GLU A 88 -12.66 -9.09 10.68
N GLY A 89 -14.00 -9.13 10.77
CA GLY A 89 -14.84 -9.72 9.72
C GLY A 89 -14.67 -9.01 8.36
N VAL A 90 -14.63 -7.68 8.38
CA VAL A 90 -14.37 -6.85 7.19
C VAL A 90 -12.96 -7.11 6.66
N ALA A 91 -11.96 -7.18 7.55
CA ALA A 91 -10.58 -7.49 7.18
C ALA A 91 -10.45 -8.87 6.52
N ARG A 92 -11.15 -9.89 7.03
CA ARG A 92 -11.12 -11.25 6.47
C ARG A 92 -11.73 -11.30 5.08
N GLU A 93 -12.86 -10.63 4.87
CA GLU A 93 -13.48 -10.56 3.54
C GLU A 93 -12.61 -9.78 2.55
N ALA A 94 -12.05 -8.64 2.97
CA ALA A 94 -11.10 -7.88 2.17
C ALA A 94 -9.86 -8.71 1.79
N ALA A 95 -9.34 -9.51 2.72
CA ALA A 95 -8.21 -10.41 2.46
C ALA A 95 -8.57 -11.49 1.42
N ARG A 96 -9.78 -12.07 1.51
CA ARG A 96 -10.27 -13.07 0.55
C ARG A 96 -10.41 -12.49 -0.86
N LEU A 97 -11.02 -11.30 -0.98
CA LEU A 97 -11.17 -10.59 -2.25
C LEU A 97 -9.81 -10.20 -2.84
N ALA A 98 -8.92 -9.65 -2.00
CA ALA A 98 -7.57 -9.28 -2.42
C ALA A 98 -6.78 -10.50 -2.93
N HIS A 99 -6.86 -11.62 -2.21
CA HIS A 99 -6.21 -12.87 -2.62
C HIS A 99 -6.74 -13.36 -3.97
N ALA A 100 -8.06 -13.43 -4.13
CA ALA A 100 -8.69 -13.94 -5.35
C ALA A 100 -8.40 -13.08 -6.59
N GLN A 101 -8.27 -11.77 -6.42
CA GLN A 101 -8.18 -10.83 -7.55
C GLN A 101 -6.76 -10.37 -7.87
N PHE A 102 -5.87 -10.28 -6.88
CA PHE A 102 -4.58 -9.62 -7.03
C PHE A 102 -3.37 -10.48 -6.66
N CYS A 103 -3.51 -11.43 -5.74
CA CYS A 103 -2.36 -12.20 -5.26
C CYS A 103 -2.02 -13.32 -6.23
N GLY A 104 -0.82 -13.26 -6.82
CA GLY A 104 -0.23 -14.32 -7.63
C GLY A 104 0.90 -15.07 -6.90
N PRO A 105 1.48 -16.10 -7.54
CA PRO A 105 2.71 -16.71 -7.07
C PRO A 105 3.82 -15.66 -6.98
N ILE A 106 4.64 -15.71 -5.93
CA ILE A 106 5.82 -14.86 -5.82
C ILE A 106 6.94 -15.54 -6.60
N PHE A 107 7.14 -15.13 -7.85
CA PHE A 107 8.26 -15.60 -8.66
C PHE A 107 9.55 -14.91 -8.21
N ARG A 108 10.59 -15.69 -7.93
CA ARG A 108 11.93 -15.18 -7.59
C ARG A 108 12.78 -15.19 -8.85
N ASP A 109 12.76 -14.09 -9.59
CA ASP A 109 13.78 -13.84 -10.60
C ASP A 109 14.99 -13.24 -9.86
N PHE A 110 16.03 -14.05 -9.67
CA PHE A 110 17.31 -13.63 -9.09
C PHE A 110 18.26 -13.15 -10.19
#